data_AF-A0A2K8SJU4-F1
#
_entry.id   AF-A0A2K8SJU4-F1
#
_cell.length_a   1.000
_cell.length_b   1.000
_cell.length_c   1.000
_cell.angle_alpha   90.00
_cell.angle_beta   90.00
_cell.angle_gamma   90.00
#
_symmetry.space_group_name_H-M   'P 1'
#
loop_
_entity.id
_entity.type
_entity.pdbx_description
1 polymer ?
#
loop_
_entity_poly.entity_id
_entity_poly.type
_entity_poly.pdbx_seq_one_letter_code
_entity_poly.pdbx_strand_id
1 'polypeptide(L)'
;MSFFNLSEPLLREKQQELDFQDIQGLVCLNYQIGNFILFSKFYTRVDQAFILWGLISSGIFVTAQFLPISWSSQAILWSVLTLFGAIGMVSLTWFWATVEQLRWVVYSWGILILAGLILTDLSIFLGWGEVLTRLCPLWLGLSAIGYFCTGVGMRSRTFLLMGFIHLLGIIVLPYCGVMQFLSTGLIMTVSLLLLAELQWDMQSSSDYKQLTPQQKQFNQEQSQRRQMNS
;
A
#
# COMPACT_ATOMS: atom_id res chain seq x y z
N MET A 1 -28.30 1.16 -5.38
CA MET A 1 -26.94 0.70 -5.68
C MET A 1 -26.17 0.65 -4.38
N SER A 2 -25.54 -0.47 -4.02
CA SER A 2 -24.74 -0.57 -2.80
C SER A 2 -23.42 0.18 -2.98
N PHE A 3 -22.91 0.78 -1.91
CA PHE A 3 -21.61 1.47 -1.91
C PHE A 3 -20.45 0.48 -2.16
N PHE A 4 -20.60 -0.77 -1.73
CA PHE A 4 -19.66 -1.87 -2.00
C PHE A 4 -20.24 -2.88 -2.98
N ASN A 5 -19.40 -3.50 -3.80
CA ASN A 5 -19.79 -4.70 -4.55
C ASN A 5 -19.71 -5.92 -3.62
N LEU A 6 -20.86 -6.36 -3.10
CA LEU A 6 -20.91 -7.49 -2.16
C LEU A 6 -20.68 -8.85 -2.84
N SER A 7 -20.84 -8.91 -4.17
CA SER A 7 -20.73 -10.15 -4.94
C SER A 7 -19.27 -10.56 -5.19
N GLU A 8 -18.33 -9.62 -5.11
CA GLU A 8 -16.91 -9.93 -5.27
C GLU A 8 -16.30 -10.41 -3.95
N PRO A 9 -15.36 -11.38 -3.97
CA PRO A 9 -14.58 -11.71 -2.79
C PRO A 9 -13.68 -10.54 -2.38
N LEU A 10 -13.30 -10.47 -1.10
CA LEU A 10 -12.38 -9.43 -0.60
C LEU A 10 -11.01 -9.53 -1.29
N LEU A 11 -10.43 -10.72 -1.26
CA LEU A 11 -9.15 -11.04 -1.88
C LEU A 11 -9.35 -12.19 -2.87
N ARG A 12 -8.71 -12.09 -4.02
CA ARG A 12 -8.70 -13.12 -5.06
C ARG A 12 -7.33 -13.22 -5.73
N GLU A 13 -7.12 -14.30 -6.47
CA GLU A 13 -5.99 -14.41 -7.38
C GLU A 13 -6.05 -13.31 -8.45
N LYS A 14 -4.88 -12.86 -8.91
CA LYS A 14 -4.80 -11.77 -9.89
C LYS A 14 -5.39 -12.21 -11.24
N GLN A 15 -6.37 -11.44 -11.71
CA GLN A 15 -6.97 -11.61 -13.03
C GLN A 15 -6.02 -11.18 -14.14
N GLN A 16 -6.01 -11.93 -15.25
CA GLN A 16 -5.17 -11.65 -16.41
C GLN A 16 -5.79 -10.58 -17.33
N GLU A 17 -7.11 -10.44 -17.29
CA GLU A 17 -7.86 -9.40 -17.97
C GLU A 17 -7.66 -8.05 -17.26
N LEU A 18 -6.52 -7.40 -17.49
CA LEU A 18 -6.17 -6.11 -16.89
C LEU A 18 -6.70 -4.94 -17.73
N ASP A 19 -7.11 -3.87 -17.05
CA ASP A 19 -7.47 -2.63 -17.74
C ASP A 19 -6.23 -1.92 -18.29
N PHE A 20 -6.42 -1.01 -19.25
CA PHE A 20 -5.32 -0.29 -19.90
C PHE A 20 -4.38 0.40 -18.92
N GLN A 21 -4.93 1.02 -17.86
CA GLN A 21 -4.16 1.70 -16.83
C GLN A 21 -3.29 0.77 -15.98
N ASP A 22 -3.68 -0.49 -15.84
CA ASP A 22 -2.96 -1.50 -15.06
C ASP A 22 -1.84 -2.16 -15.86
N ILE A 23 -2.01 -2.25 -17.19
CA ILE A 23 -1.00 -2.74 -18.13
C ILE A 23 0.18 -1.76 -18.23
N GLN A 24 -0.08 -0.46 -18.09
CA GLN A 24 0.95 0.55 -18.30
C GLN A 24 2.03 0.51 -17.22
N GLY A 25 3.22 0.02 -17.56
CA GLY A 25 4.34 -0.17 -16.63
C GLY A 25 4.21 -1.41 -15.75
N LEU A 26 3.48 -2.42 -16.25
CA LEU A 26 3.44 -3.75 -15.68
C LEU A 26 4.84 -4.38 -15.67
N VAL A 27 5.22 -4.97 -14.53
CA VAL A 27 6.44 -5.78 -14.42
C VAL A 27 6.05 -7.24 -14.40
N CYS A 28 6.49 -7.99 -15.40
CA CYS A 28 6.31 -9.44 -15.47
C CYS A 28 7.58 -10.14 -14.98
N LEU A 29 7.48 -10.90 -13.90
CA LEU A 29 8.53 -11.78 -13.42
C LEU A 29 8.20 -13.20 -13.90
N ASN A 30 8.97 -13.64 -14.91
CA ASN A 30 8.89 -14.99 -15.45
C ASN A 30 10.19 -15.71 -15.14
N TYR A 31 10.13 -16.67 -14.22
CA TYR A 31 11.23 -17.55 -13.88
C TYR A 31 10.95 -18.95 -14.43
N GLN A 32 11.74 -19.36 -15.41
CA GLN A 32 11.66 -20.65 -16.07
C GLN A 32 12.98 -21.39 -15.93
N ILE A 33 12.94 -22.67 -15.57
CA ILE A 33 14.09 -23.58 -15.62
C ILE A 33 13.78 -24.66 -16.66
N GLY A 34 14.49 -24.62 -17.80
CA GLY A 34 14.23 -25.50 -18.94
C GLY A 34 12.82 -25.28 -19.50
N ASN A 35 12.03 -26.35 -19.59
CA ASN A 35 10.63 -26.29 -20.02
C ASN A 35 9.62 -26.07 -18.88
N PHE A 36 10.09 -25.93 -17.63
CA PHE A 36 9.22 -25.74 -16.46
C PHE A 36 9.16 -24.26 -16.08
N ILE A 37 7.96 -23.70 -16.11
CA ILE A 37 7.67 -22.37 -15.56
C ILE A 37 7.51 -22.54 -14.06
N LEU A 38 8.50 -22.07 -13.29
CA LEU A 38 8.47 -22.14 -11.83
C LEU A 38 7.62 -21.01 -11.24
N PHE A 39 7.66 -19.82 -11.85
CA PHE A 39 6.93 -18.66 -11.37
C PHE A 39 6.67 -17.69 -12.52
N SER A 40 5.41 -17.36 -12.78
CA SER A 40 5.04 -16.29 -13.70
C SER A 40 4.01 -15.40 -13.01
N LYS A 41 4.46 -14.27 -12.49
CA LYS A 41 3.58 -13.25 -11.89
C LYS A 41 3.79 -11.90 -12.53
N PHE A 42 2.76 -11.08 -12.48
CA PHE A 42 2.79 -9.71 -12.93
C PHE A 42 2.44 -8.77 -11.78
N TYR A 43 3.08 -7.60 -11.78
CA TYR A 43 2.92 -6.57 -10.77
C TYR A 43 2.58 -5.24 -11.45
N THR A 44 1.39 -4.73 -11.17
CA THR A 44 0.94 -3.40 -11.59
C THR A 44 1.78 -2.33 -10.90
N ARG A 45 1.66 -1.07 -11.33
CA ARG A 45 2.34 0.04 -10.65
C ARG A 45 1.87 0.23 -9.21
N VAL A 46 0.60 -0.07 -8.93
CA VAL A 46 0.05 -0.04 -7.57
C VAL A 46 0.70 -1.14 -6.74
N ASP A 47 0.83 -2.36 -7.27
CA ASP A 47 1.50 -3.46 -6.58
C ASP A 47 2.97 -3.15 -6.29
N GLN A 48 3.67 -2.54 -7.25
CA GLN A 48 5.05 -2.10 -7.09
C GLN A 48 5.18 -1.05 -5.97
N ALA A 49 4.20 -0.14 -5.84
CA ALA A 49 4.17 0.81 -4.74
C ALA A 49 3.97 0.11 -3.38
N PHE A 50 3.12 -0.92 -3.31
CA PHE A 50 2.98 -1.73 -2.10
C PHE A 50 4.25 -2.50 -1.75
N ILE A 51 4.91 -3.13 -2.73
CA ILE A 51 6.19 -3.82 -2.51
C ILE A 51 7.25 -2.84 -2.00
N LEU A 52 7.38 -1.68 -2.65
CA LEU A 52 8.32 -0.63 -2.25
C LEU A 52 8.11 -0.23 -0.79
N TRP A 53 6.87 0.06 -0.39
CA TRP A 53 6.55 0.43 0.99
C TRP A 53 6.69 -0.73 1.97
N GLY A 54 6.41 -1.96 1.55
CA GLY A 54 6.64 -3.17 2.36
C GLY A 54 8.12 -3.32 2.70
N LEU A 55 9.01 -3.13 1.72
CA LEU A 55 10.46 -3.19 1.93
C LEU A 55 10.97 -2.02 2.79
N ILE A 56 10.49 -0.80 2.54
CA ILE A 56 10.87 0.37 3.34
C ILE A 56 10.44 0.21 4.80
N SER A 57 9.18 -0.15 5.03
CA SER A 57 8.65 -0.35 6.39
C SER A 57 9.39 -1.48 7.11
N SER A 58 9.61 -2.62 6.45
CA SER A 58 10.42 -3.70 7.01
C SER A 58 11.81 -3.21 7.38
N GLY A 59 12.50 -2.48 6.49
CA GLY A 59 13.85 -1.96 6.77
C GLY A 59 13.89 -1.02 7.97
N ILE A 60 12.96 -0.05 8.02
CA ILE A 60 12.87 0.92 9.13
C ILE A 60 12.62 0.21 10.46
N PHE A 61 11.61 -0.65 10.55
CA PHE A 61 11.22 -1.25 11.82
C PHE A 61 12.16 -2.37 12.29
N VAL A 62 12.79 -3.12 11.38
CA VAL A 62 13.84 -4.08 11.73
C VAL A 62 15.09 -3.36 12.23
N THR A 63 15.49 -2.27 11.57
CA THR A 63 16.64 -1.48 12.03
C THR A 63 16.37 -0.82 13.37
N ALA A 64 15.18 -0.26 13.59
CA ALA A 64 14.77 0.30 14.87
C ALA A 64 14.80 -0.73 16.02
N GLN A 65 14.46 -1.98 15.72
CA GLN A 65 14.38 -3.04 16.72
C GLN A 65 15.76 -3.58 17.12
N PHE A 66 16.66 -3.77 16.17
CA PHE A 66 17.84 -4.62 16.36
C PHE A 66 19.17 -3.90 16.19
N LEU A 67 19.22 -2.78 15.47
CA LEU A 67 20.50 -2.14 15.20
C LEU A 67 20.85 -1.17 16.34
N PRO A 68 22.03 -1.32 16.96
CA PRO A 68 22.48 -0.44 18.05
C PRO A 68 23.06 0.88 17.49
N ILE A 69 22.29 1.55 16.63
CA ILE A 69 22.63 2.84 16.03
C ILE A 69 21.87 3.94 16.78
N SER A 70 22.47 5.13 16.91
CA SER A 70 21.79 6.26 17.56
C SER A 70 20.44 6.57 16.88
N TRP A 71 19.42 6.93 17.67
CA TRP A 71 18.10 7.31 17.15
C TRP A 71 18.18 8.47 16.15
N SER A 72 19.07 9.44 16.35
CA SER A 72 19.25 10.57 15.44
C SER A 72 19.81 10.14 14.08
N SER A 73 20.79 9.22 14.06
CA SER A 73 21.31 8.69 12.79
C SER A 73 20.26 7.87 12.05
N GLN A 74 19.48 7.07 12.78
CA GLN A 74 18.38 6.29 12.22
C GLN A 74 17.29 7.21 11.65
N ALA A 75 16.89 8.27 12.38
CA ALA A 75 15.92 9.26 11.92
C ALA A 75 16.32 9.90 10.58
N ILE A 76 17.56 10.36 10.45
CA ILE A 76 18.05 10.97 9.19
C ILE A 76 17.94 9.97 8.04
N LEU A 77 18.42 8.74 8.25
CA LEU A 77 18.41 7.70 7.21
C LEU A 77 16.98 7.33 6.80
N TRP A 78 16.10 7.12 7.77
CA TRP A 78 14.70 6.77 7.55
C TRP A 78 13.94 7.91 6.89
N SER A 79 14.22 9.17 7.24
CA SER A 79 13.58 10.32 6.60
C SER A 79 13.95 10.44 5.13
N VAL A 80 15.23 10.22 4.79
CA VAL A 80 15.70 10.16 3.40
C VAL A 80 15.03 9.01 2.65
N LEU A 81 15.03 7.79 3.22
CA LEU A 81 14.41 6.61 2.62
C LEU A 81 12.90 6.79 2.40
N THR A 82 12.21 7.35 3.39
CA THR A 82 10.76 7.63 3.35
C THR A 82 10.44 8.66 2.27
N LEU A 83 11.27 9.69 2.10
CA LEU A 83 11.09 10.70 1.05
C LEU A 83 11.23 10.08 -0.34
N PHE A 84 12.27 9.26 -0.57
CA PHE A 84 12.42 8.52 -1.83
C PHE A 84 11.26 7.55 -2.05
N GLY A 85 10.79 6.86 -1.00
CA GLY A 85 9.61 6.00 -1.05
C GLY A 85 8.35 6.76 -1.45
N ALA A 86 8.13 7.95 -0.88
CA ALA A 86 7.01 8.80 -1.20
C ALA A 86 7.05 9.29 -2.66
N ILE A 87 8.22 9.75 -3.13
CA ILE A 87 8.41 10.12 -4.54
C ILE A 87 8.11 8.93 -5.45
N GLY A 88 8.68 7.76 -5.14
CA GLY A 88 8.46 6.53 -5.91
C GLY A 88 6.98 6.13 -5.97
N MET A 89 6.28 6.15 -4.83
CA MET A 89 4.84 5.86 -4.77
C MET A 89 4.01 6.84 -5.58
N VAL A 90 4.30 8.13 -5.49
CA VAL A 90 3.63 9.14 -6.32
C VAL A 90 3.90 8.86 -7.80
N SER A 91 5.16 8.67 -8.21
CA SER A 91 5.50 8.40 -9.62
C SER A 91 4.83 7.14 -10.17
N LEU A 92 4.78 6.06 -9.38
CA LEU A 92 4.14 4.80 -9.77
C LEU A 92 2.62 4.94 -9.87
N THR A 93 1.98 5.53 -8.87
CA THR A 93 0.52 5.54 -8.75
C THR A 93 -0.16 6.73 -9.43
N TRP A 94 0.58 7.78 -9.80
CA TRP A 94 -0.02 9.04 -10.27
C TRP A 94 -0.91 8.86 -11.49
N PHE A 95 -0.43 8.13 -12.51
CA PHE A 95 -1.20 7.91 -13.73
C PHE A 95 -2.48 7.09 -13.44
N TRP A 96 -2.33 6.02 -12.68
CA TRP A 96 -3.45 5.17 -12.28
C TRP A 96 -4.50 5.96 -11.47
N ALA A 97 -4.06 6.69 -10.45
CA ALA A 97 -4.92 7.52 -9.60
C ALA A 97 -5.55 8.70 -10.38
N THR A 98 -4.90 9.14 -11.45
CA THR A 98 -5.41 10.14 -12.39
C THR A 98 -6.60 9.56 -13.15
N VAL A 99 -6.44 8.38 -13.75
CA VAL A 99 -7.49 7.69 -14.54
C VAL A 99 -8.69 7.29 -13.69
N GLU A 100 -8.44 6.73 -12.51
CA GLU A 100 -9.48 6.30 -11.56
C GLU A 100 -10.10 7.46 -10.75
N GLN A 101 -9.64 8.70 -10.95
CA GLN A 101 -10.07 9.89 -10.20
C GLN A 101 -9.77 9.81 -8.68
N LEU A 102 -8.72 9.08 -8.30
CA LEU A 102 -8.26 8.83 -6.93
C LEU A 102 -7.03 9.64 -6.52
N ARG A 103 -6.69 10.72 -7.23
CA ARG A 103 -5.55 11.59 -6.87
C ARG A 103 -5.58 12.06 -5.42
N TRP A 104 -6.77 12.30 -4.87
CA TRP A 104 -6.93 12.71 -3.49
C TRP A 104 -6.41 11.66 -2.50
N VAL A 105 -6.52 10.36 -2.82
CA VAL A 105 -5.98 9.27 -2.00
C VAL A 105 -4.45 9.35 -1.95
N VAL A 106 -3.81 9.64 -3.09
CA VAL A 106 -2.35 9.83 -3.17
C VAL A 106 -1.92 11.03 -2.31
N TYR A 107 -2.67 12.15 -2.38
CA TYR A 107 -2.41 13.30 -1.52
C TYR A 107 -2.60 12.99 -0.04
N SER A 108 -3.65 12.25 0.33
CA SER A 108 -3.89 11.82 1.71
C SER A 108 -2.72 11.02 2.26
N TRP A 109 -2.22 10.03 1.51
CA TRP A 109 -1.03 9.28 1.91
C TRP A 109 0.21 10.17 2.04
N GLY A 110 0.44 11.08 1.09
CA GLY A 110 1.54 12.05 1.17
C GLY A 110 1.50 12.90 2.44
N ILE A 111 0.33 13.44 2.78
CA ILE A 111 0.13 14.23 4.01
C ILE A 111 0.40 13.38 5.26
N LEU A 112 -0.15 12.15 5.32
CA LEU A 112 0.01 11.26 6.48
C LEU A 112 1.48 10.86 6.69
N ILE A 113 2.20 10.54 5.61
CA ILE A 113 3.62 10.18 5.65
C ILE A 113 4.44 11.37 6.15
N LEU A 114 4.22 12.56 5.60
CA LEU A 114 4.95 13.76 6.01
C LEU A 114 4.66 14.13 7.47
N ALA A 115 3.40 14.03 7.90
CA ALA A 115 3.03 14.26 9.29
C ALA A 115 3.71 13.26 10.24
N GLY A 116 3.69 11.97 9.90
CA GLY A 116 4.37 10.92 10.69
C GLY A 116 5.87 11.13 10.77
N LEU A 117 6.51 11.52 9.66
CA LEU A 117 7.94 11.80 9.58
C LEU A 117 8.31 13.02 10.43
N ILE A 118 7.59 14.13 10.31
CA ILE A 118 7.82 15.34 11.11
C ILE A 118 7.66 15.03 12.61
N LEU A 119 6.60 14.33 13.00
CA LEU A 119 6.39 13.97 14.41
C LEU A 119 7.47 13.03 14.94
N THR A 120 7.90 12.06 14.14
CA THR A 120 8.98 11.15 14.50
C THR A 120 10.29 11.91 14.71
N ASP A 121 10.68 12.76 13.75
CA ASP A 121 11.92 13.52 13.81
C ASP A 121 11.91 14.52 14.98
N LEU A 122 10.82 15.29 15.15
CA LEU A 122 10.67 16.18 16.29
C LEU A 122 10.78 15.42 17.62
N SER A 123 10.21 14.21 17.71
CA SER A 123 10.31 13.42 18.93
C SER A 123 11.71 12.97 19.27
N ILE A 124 12.52 12.67 18.25
CA ILE A 124 13.89 12.22 18.41
C ILE A 124 14.82 13.40 18.69
N PHE A 125 14.74 14.47 17.90
CA PHE A 125 15.65 15.61 18.02
C PHE A 125 15.34 16.53 19.20
N LEU A 126 14.07 16.67 19.59
CA LEU A 126 13.67 17.47 20.76
C LEU A 126 13.51 16.63 22.03
N GLY A 127 13.70 15.30 21.96
CA GLY A 127 13.52 14.41 23.10
C GLY A 127 12.09 14.35 23.61
N TRP A 128 11.09 14.43 22.72
CA TRP A 128 9.68 14.38 23.09
C TRP A 128 9.26 12.95 23.47
N GLY A 129 9.54 12.59 24.73
CA GLY A 129 9.37 11.22 25.24
C GLY A 129 7.97 10.62 25.05
N GLU A 130 6.90 11.42 25.19
CA GLU A 130 5.52 10.96 24.96
C GLU A 130 5.27 10.47 23.54
N VAL A 131 5.83 11.15 22.53
CA VAL A 131 5.70 10.73 21.12
C VAL A 131 6.67 9.58 20.84
N LEU A 132 7.90 9.68 21.36
CA LEU A 132 8.95 8.68 21.15
C LEU A 132 8.52 7.28 21.65
N THR A 133 7.86 7.22 22.81
CA THR A 133 7.32 5.97 23.38
C THR A 133 6.07 5.46 22.65
N ARG A 134 5.49 6.27 21.77
CA ARG A 134 4.27 5.96 21.01
C ARG A 134 4.50 5.94 19.49
N LEU A 135 5.75 5.82 19.02
CA LEU A 135 6.03 5.78 17.58
C LEU A 135 5.35 4.59 16.87
N CYS A 136 5.40 3.40 17.47
CA CYS A 136 4.75 2.21 16.92
C CYS A 136 3.22 2.39 16.74
N PRO A 137 2.45 2.78 17.77
CA PRO A 137 1.03 3.03 17.59
C PRO A 137 0.73 4.27 16.71
N LEU A 138 1.60 5.28 16.69
CA LEU A 138 1.48 6.43 15.77
C LEU A 138 1.49 5.97 14.32
N TRP A 139 2.50 5.19 13.91
CA TRP A 139 2.63 4.73 12.52
C TRP A 139 1.50 3.76 12.13
N LEU A 140 1.11 2.83 13.02
CA LEU A 140 -0.07 1.99 12.77
C LEU A 140 -1.36 2.84 12.64
N GLY A 141 -1.51 3.88 13.45
CA GLY A 141 -2.67 4.77 13.40
C GLY A 141 -2.74 5.57 12.10
N LEU A 142 -1.61 6.14 11.66
CA LEU A 142 -1.51 6.84 10.38
C LEU A 142 -1.81 5.90 9.20
N SER A 143 -1.27 4.67 9.23
CA SER A 143 -1.59 3.65 8.23
C SER A 143 -3.07 3.28 8.25
N ALA A 144 -3.68 3.13 9.42
CA ALA A 144 -5.11 2.84 9.54
C ALA A 144 -5.97 3.94 8.88
N ILE A 145 -5.64 5.21 9.13
CA ILE A 145 -6.31 6.35 8.48
C ILE A 145 -6.12 6.30 6.97
N GLY A 146 -4.90 6.08 6.50
CA GLY A 146 -4.60 5.97 5.07
C GLY A 146 -5.38 4.84 4.39
N TYR A 147 -5.49 3.68 5.05
CA TYR A 147 -6.28 2.55 4.58
C TYR A 147 -7.77 2.83 4.58
N PHE A 148 -8.31 3.56 5.56
CA PHE A 148 -9.70 4.01 5.51
C PHE A 148 -9.97 4.99 4.37
N CYS A 149 -9.09 5.98 4.16
CA CYS A 149 -9.18 6.89 3.01
C CYS A 149 -9.14 6.11 1.68
N THR A 150 -8.24 5.15 1.56
CA THR A 150 -8.10 4.28 0.38
C THR A 150 -9.35 3.43 0.17
N GLY A 151 -9.87 2.80 1.23
CA GLY A 151 -11.08 1.98 1.18
C GLY A 151 -12.33 2.78 0.83
N VAL A 152 -12.46 4.02 1.30
CA VAL A 152 -13.55 4.92 0.89
C VAL A 152 -13.39 5.36 -0.57
N GLY A 153 -12.18 5.76 -0.98
CA GLY A 153 -11.93 6.21 -2.35
C GLY A 153 -12.16 5.12 -3.38
N MET A 154 -11.62 3.93 -3.12
CA MET A 154 -11.70 2.78 -4.03
C MET A 154 -12.97 1.95 -3.84
N ARG A 155 -13.80 2.32 -2.83
CA ARG A 155 -14.96 1.56 -2.40
C ARG A 155 -14.62 0.09 -2.15
N SER A 156 -13.51 -0.13 -1.46
CA SER A 156 -12.92 -1.43 -1.18
C SER A 156 -13.11 -1.80 0.27
N ARG A 157 -13.73 -2.96 0.52
CA ARG A 157 -13.86 -3.51 1.88
C ARG A 157 -12.51 -4.05 2.37
N THR A 158 -11.66 -4.53 1.47
CA THR A 158 -10.32 -5.03 1.81
C THR A 158 -9.46 -3.96 2.44
N PHE A 159 -9.44 -2.75 1.85
CA PHE A 159 -8.68 -1.64 2.44
C PHE A 159 -9.27 -1.19 3.78
N LEU A 160 -10.59 -1.19 3.96
CA LEU A 160 -11.19 -0.92 5.28
C LEU A 160 -10.78 -1.98 6.31
N LEU A 161 -10.78 -3.26 5.93
CA LEU A 161 -10.31 -4.35 6.79
C LEU A 161 -8.84 -4.18 7.17
N MET A 162 -7.98 -3.78 6.23
CA MET A 162 -6.57 -3.47 6.52
C MET A 162 -6.45 -2.32 7.53
N GLY A 163 -7.30 -1.30 7.45
CA GLY A 163 -7.40 -0.26 8.46
C GLY A 163 -7.71 -0.82 9.85
N PHE A 164 -8.71 -1.71 9.96
CA PHE A 164 -9.03 -2.39 11.22
C PHE A 164 -7.91 -3.29 11.73
N ILE A 165 -7.20 -3.99 10.86
CA ILE A 165 -6.02 -4.81 11.23
C ILE A 165 -4.95 -3.94 11.89
N HIS A 166 -4.72 -2.73 11.37
CA HIS A 166 -3.75 -1.80 11.96
C HIS A 166 -4.22 -1.27 13.32
N LEU A 167 -5.50 -0.94 13.46
CA LEU A 167 -6.08 -0.56 14.77
C LEU A 167 -6.01 -1.70 15.78
N LEU A 168 -6.28 -2.93 15.36
CA LEU A 168 -6.11 -4.12 16.21
C LEU A 168 -4.65 -4.30 16.60
N GLY A 169 -3.72 -4.04 15.67
CA GLY A 169 -2.29 -3.98 15.93
C GLY A 169 -1.95 -3.05 17.10
N ILE A 170 -2.53 -1.84 17.14
CA ILE A 170 -2.35 -0.88 18.24
C ILE A 170 -2.78 -1.49 19.59
N ILE A 171 -3.91 -2.20 19.62
CA ILE A 171 -4.43 -2.85 20.83
C ILE A 171 -3.52 -3.99 21.27
N VAL A 172 -2.89 -4.71 20.33
CA VAL A 172 -2.03 -5.86 20.61
C VAL A 172 -0.60 -5.44 20.99
N LEU A 173 -0.11 -4.29 20.52
CA LEU A 173 1.27 -3.82 20.73
C LEU A 173 1.75 -3.86 22.19
N PRO A 174 0.97 -3.46 23.22
CA PRO A 174 1.40 -3.54 24.61
C PRO A 174 1.83 -4.95 25.05
N TYR A 175 1.26 -6.00 24.45
CA TYR A 175 1.59 -7.39 24.77
C TYR A 175 2.89 -7.87 24.09
N CYS A 176 3.42 -7.11 23.13
CA CYS A 176 4.68 -7.44 22.44
C CYS A 176 5.93 -6.99 23.21
N GLY A 177 5.78 -6.20 24.27
CA GLY A 177 6.88 -5.73 25.12
C GLY A 177 7.99 -5.03 24.32
N VAL A 178 9.23 -5.51 24.45
CA VAL A 178 10.39 -4.93 23.72
C VAL A 178 10.33 -5.13 22.20
N MET A 179 9.47 -6.04 21.70
CA MET A 179 9.36 -6.40 20.28
C MET A 179 8.34 -5.54 19.52
N GLN A 180 7.94 -4.39 20.07
CA GLN A 180 6.92 -3.52 19.46
C GLN A 180 7.31 -3.03 18.07
N PHE A 181 8.56 -2.62 17.86
CA PHE A 181 9.00 -2.14 16.54
C PHE A 181 8.93 -3.26 15.50
N LEU A 182 9.44 -4.46 15.81
CA LEU A 182 9.30 -5.60 14.90
C LEU A 182 7.84 -5.93 14.61
N SER A 183 6.98 -5.94 15.64
CA SER A 183 5.57 -6.27 15.50
C SER A 183 4.84 -5.28 14.60
N THR A 184 5.10 -3.97 14.76
CA THR A 184 4.58 -2.93 13.86
C THR A 184 5.09 -3.13 12.44
N GLY A 185 6.40 -3.34 12.27
CA GLY A 185 7.01 -3.60 10.96
C GLY A 185 6.40 -4.80 10.24
N LEU A 186 6.17 -5.89 10.96
CA LEU A 186 5.53 -7.10 10.42
C LEU A 186 4.09 -6.84 9.99
N ILE A 187 3.27 -6.18 10.82
CA ILE A 187 1.87 -5.85 10.47
C ILE A 187 1.83 -5.02 9.19
N MET A 188 2.64 -3.96 9.11
CA MET A 188 2.69 -3.08 7.94
C MET A 188 3.19 -3.83 6.69
N THR A 189 4.31 -4.56 6.82
CA THR A 189 4.94 -5.27 5.70
C THR A 189 4.04 -6.37 5.15
N VAL A 190 3.49 -7.22 6.02
CA VAL A 190 2.62 -8.33 5.60
C VAL A 190 1.35 -7.79 4.95
N SER A 191 0.76 -6.72 5.48
CA SER A 191 -0.42 -6.11 4.87
C SER A 191 -0.13 -5.61 3.45
N LEU A 192 0.99 -4.90 3.27
CA LEU A 192 1.40 -4.36 1.96
C LEU A 192 1.74 -5.47 0.96
N LEU A 193 2.50 -6.49 1.38
CA LEU A 193 2.84 -7.60 0.51
C LEU A 193 1.62 -8.45 0.14
N LEU A 194 0.68 -8.64 1.06
CA LEU A 194 -0.59 -9.32 0.78
C LEU A 194 -1.40 -8.54 -0.26
N LEU A 195 -1.46 -7.21 -0.15
CA LEU A 195 -2.14 -6.34 -1.13
C LEU A 195 -1.42 -6.25 -2.48
N ALA A 196 -0.10 -6.47 -2.50
CA ALA A 196 0.68 -6.54 -3.74
C ALA A 196 0.54 -7.88 -4.45
N GLU A 197 0.27 -8.94 -3.70
CA GLU A 197 0.25 -10.32 -4.19
C GLU A 197 -1.14 -10.76 -4.61
N LEU A 198 -2.17 -10.35 -3.86
CA LEU A 198 -3.56 -10.68 -4.13
C LEU A 198 -4.28 -9.48 -4.73
N GLN A 199 -5.24 -9.75 -5.62
CA GLN A 199 -6.14 -8.72 -6.10
C GLN A 199 -7.23 -8.46 -5.07
N TRP A 200 -7.48 -7.19 -4.79
CA TRP A 200 -8.44 -6.69 -3.82
C TRP A 200 -9.73 -6.20 -4.50
N ASP A 201 -10.83 -6.14 -3.75
CA ASP A 201 -12.11 -5.65 -4.25
C ASP A 201 -12.06 -4.15 -4.59
N MET A 202 -12.37 -3.79 -5.83
CA MET A 202 -12.48 -2.41 -6.31
C MET A 202 -13.79 -2.18 -7.03
N GLN A 203 -14.37 -1.00 -6.87
CA GLN A 203 -15.32 -0.50 -7.85
C GLN A 203 -14.64 0.57 -8.71
N SER A 204 -14.23 0.20 -9.93
CA SER A 204 -13.58 1.13 -10.86
C SER A 204 -14.52 2.24 -11.32
N SER A 205 -13.95 3.38 -11.68
CA SER A 205 -14.73 4.51 -12.17
C SER A 205 -15.33 4.21 -13.54
N SER A 206 -16.63 4.38 -13.72
CA SER A 206 -17.26 4.24 -15.05
C SER A 206 -16.98 5.44 -15.98
N ASP A 207 -16.42 6.54 -15.47
CA ASP A 207 -16.21 7.79 -16.20
C ASP A 207 -14.71 8.09 -16.39
N TYR A 208 -14.08 7.35 -17.29
CA TYR A 208 -12.66 7.50 -17.63
C TYR A 208 -12.40 8.72 -18.53
N LYS A 209 -12.59 9.95 -18.03
CA LYS A 209 -12.44 11.17 -18.86
C LYS A 209 -11.08 11.33 -19.56
N GLN A 210 -10.05 10.70 -19.03
CA GLN A 210 -8.67 10.83 -19.51
C GLN A 210 -8.24 9.74 -20.50
N LEU A 211 -9.04 8.68 -20.65
CA LEU A 211 -8.78 7.62 -21.62
C LEU A 211 -9.34 8.00 -22.99
N THR A 212 -8.62 7.64 -24.05
CA THR A 212 -9.11 7.75 -25.43
C THR A 212 -10.29 6.81 -25.66
N PRO A 213 -11.13 7.04 -26.69
CA PRO A 213 -12.25 6.15 -27.00
C PRO A 213 -11.82 4.67 -27.21
N GLN A 214 -10.67 4.45 -27.84
CA GLN A 214 -10.10 3.12 -28.04
C GLN A 214 -9.71 2.44 -26.73
N GLN A 215 -9.10 3.18 -25.81
CA GLN A 215 -8.73 2.67 -24.47
C GLN A 215 -9.97 2.36 -23.63
N LYS A 216 -11.03 3.18 -23.73
CA LYS A 216 -12.32 2.88 -23.07
C LYS A 216 -12.94 1.60 -23.61
N GLN A 217 -12.95 1.42 -24.93
CA GLN A 217 -13.46 0.21 -25.54
C GLN A 217 -12.66 -1.01 -25.09
N PHE A 218 -11.33 -0.91 -25.02
CA PHE A 218 -10.48 -1.98 -24.49
C PHE A 218 -10.88 -2.37 -23.06
N ASN A 219 -11.05 -1.40 -22.15
CA ASN A 219 -11.48 -1.69 -20.76
C ASN A 219 -12.86 -2.34 -20.71
N GLN A 220 -13.79 -1.95 -21.60
CA GLN A 220 -15.11 -2.58 -21.69
C GLN A 220 -15.01 -4.05 -22.13
N GLU A 221 -14.18 -4.34 -23.13
CA GLU A 221 -13.93 -5.71 -23.60
C GLU A 221 -13.30 -6.57 -22.49
N GLN A 222 -12.35 -6.03 -21.71
CA GLN A 222 -11.77 -6.74 -20.57
C GLN A 222 -12.82 -6.99 -19.47
N SER A 223 -13.68 -6.01 -19.18
CA SER A 223 -14.77 -6.15 -18.22
C SER A 223 -15.75 -7.26 -18.61
N GLN A 224 -16.11 -7.34 -19.90
CA GLN A 224 -16.96 -8.41 -20.42
C GLN A 224 -16.29 -9.79 -20.29
N ARG A 225 -14.99 -9.89 -20.60
CA ARG A 225 -14.22 -11.14 -20.43
C ARG A 225 -14.21 -11.60 -18.98
N ARG A 226 -14.02 -10.69 -18.02
CA ARG A 226 -14.07 -11.00 -16.58
C ARG A 226 -15.42 -11.57 -16.15
N GLN A 227 -16.52 -11.06 -16.70
CA GLN A 227 -17.87 -11.56 -16.39
C GLN A 227 -18.19 -12.91 -17.02
N MET A 228 -17.57 -13.24 -18.16
CA MET A 228 -17.74 -14.55 -18.80
C MET A 228 -16.91 -15.65 -18.11
N ASN A 229 -15.81 -15.27 -17.47
CA ASN A 229 -14.87 -16.19 -16.81
C ASN A 229 -15.14 -16.37 -15.30
N SER A 230 -16.09 -15.63 -14.72
CA SER A 230 -16.50 -15.68 -13.30
C SER A 230 -17.67 -16.63 -13.06
#